data_AF-A0AA38GTD5-F1
#
_entry.id   AF-A0AA38GTD5-F1
#
_cell.length_a   1.000
_cell.length_b   1.000
_cell.length_c   1.000
_cell.angle_alpha   90.00
_cell.angle_beta   90.00
_cell.angle_gamma   90.00
#
_symmetry.space_group_name_H-M   'P 1'
#
loop_
_entity.id
_entity.type
_entity.pdbx_description
1 polymer ?
#
loop_
_entity_poly.entity_id
_entity_poly.type
_entity_poly.pdbx_seq_one_letter_code
_entity_poly.pdbx_strand_id
1 'polypeptide(L)'
;EDFSLFAEKCFQEFGDRVKYWTTINEPLVFCMYGYDKGLHAPGRCSSTVGNCTAGNSATEPYIVAHNLLLAHSAVVKIYRTKYQVKQKGSIGMALVTNWFVPFKKSLNNQKATQRVIDFYIGWFLDPLTKGEYPESMRSLVGARLPRFTSQQSKDLKGSFDFLGYNYYVTLFALNNPSPINPNKMAFSLDTHANVTSTINGVSIGADEGVSSFRSYPYGLWEIVNYTKHRYNNPTIYITET
;
A
#
# COMPACT_ATOMS: atom_id res chain seq x y z
N GLU A 1 -6.59 -16.75 -9.76
CA GLU A 1 -6.07 -18.01 -10.33
C GLU A 1 -5.11 -17.74 -11.47
N ASP A 2 -5.49 -16.93 -12.47
CA ASP A 2 -4.61 -16.58 -13.60
C ASP A 2 -3.24 -16.02 -13.18
N PHE A 3 -3.20 -15.10 -12.21
CA PHE A 3 -1.95 -14.57 -11.67
C PHE A 3 -1.06 -15.68 -11.06
N SER A 4 -1.66 -16.70 -10.46
CA SER A 4 -0.94 -17.84 -9.90
C SER A 4 -0.36 -18.74 -10.99
N LEU A 5 -1.08 -18.97 -12.09
CA LEU A 5 -0.57 -19.71 -13.25
C LEU A 5 0.61 -18.97 -13.90
N PHE A 6 0.50 -17.65 -14.05
CA PHE A 6 1.59 -16.81 -14.53
C PHE A 6 2.83 -16.94 -13.64
N ALA A 7 2.68 -16.73 -12.33
CA ALA A 7 3.80 -16.82 -11.39
C ALA A 7 4.41 -18.22 -11.35
N GLU A 8 3.59 -19.27 -11.40
CA GLU A 8 4.06 -20.66 -11.45
C GLU A 8 4.91 -20.92 -12.69
N LYS A 9 4.51 -20.38 -13.85
CA LYS A 9 5.31 -20.47 -15.07
C LYS A 9 6.66 -19.75 -14.91
N CYS A 10 6.69 -18.56 -14.30
CA CYS A 10 7.94 -17.86 -13.99
C CYS A 10 8.87 -18.67 -13.08
N PHE A 11 8.33 -19.32 -12.04
CA PHE A 11 9.12 -20.17 -11.14
C PHE A 11 9.70 -21.38 -11.87
N GLN A 12 8.95 -22.00 -12.78
CA GLN A 12 9.41 -23.14 -13.58
C GLN A 12 10.57 -22.77 -14.51
N GLU A 13 10.45 -21.65 -15.21
CA GLU A 13 11.40 -21.25 -16.26
C GLU A 13 12.67 -20.57 -15.72
N PHE A 14 12.56 -19.84 -14.61
CA PHE A 14 13.65 -18.98 -14.14
C PHE A 14 14.10 -19.26 -12.71
N GLY A 15 13.36 -20.06 -11.93
CA GLY A 15 13.66 -20.28 -10.51
C GLY A 15 14.90 -21.13 -10.25
N ASP A 16 15.48 -21.75 -11.28
CA ASP A 16 16.82 -22.33 -11.22
C ASP A 16 17.90 -21.27 -10.91
N ARG A 17 17.71 -20.04 -11.40
CA ARG A 17 18.65 -18.91 -11.26
C ARG A 17 18.13 -17.76 -10.40
N VAL A 18 16.86 -17.40 -10.52
CA VAL A 18 16.24 -16.30 -9.76
C VAL A 18 15.99 -16.75 -8.32
N LYS A 19 16.59 -16.02 -7.36
CA LYS A 19 16.50 -16.33 -5.92
C LYS A 19 15.72 -15.31 -5.10
N TYR A 20 15.29 -14.22 -5.71
CA TYR A 20 14.48 -13.20 -5.05
C TYR A 20 13.30 -12.86 -5.95
N TRP A 21 12.10 -13.12 -5.45
CA TRP A 21 10.87 -12.93 -6.17
C TRP A 21 10.03 -11.85 -5.51
N THR A 22 9.69 -10.82 -6.28
CA THR A 22 8.67 -9.85 -5.89
C THR A 22 7.39 -10.19 -6.65
N THR A 23 6.31 -10.44 -5.92
CA THR A 23 5.02 -10.79 -6.52
C THR A 23 4.36 -9.58 -7.19
N ILE A 24 4.14 -8.51 -6.44
CA ILE A 24 3.43 -7.31 -6.87
C ILE A 24 4.28 -6.10 -6.48
N ASN A 25 4.46 -5.18 -7.43
CA ASN A 25 5.06 -3.87 -7.19
C ASN A 25 3.96 -2.85 -6.87
N GLU A 26 4.14 -2.08 -5.80
CA GLU A 26 3.34 -0.90 -5.47
C GLU A 26 1.81 -1.08 -5.57
N PRO A 27 1.21 -2.04 -4.87
CA PRO A 27 -0.23 -2.29 -4.99
C PRO A 27 -1.07 -1.07 -4.57
N LEU A 28 -0.56 -0.22 -3.68
CA LEU A 28 -1.17 1.06 -3.32
C LEU A 28 -1.32 1.98 -4.54
N VAL A 29 -0.24 2.19 -5.31
CA VAL A 29 -0.26 3.05 -6.51
C VAL A 29 -1.18 2.46 -7.56
N PHE A 30 -1.17 1.13 -7.74
CA PHE A 30 -2.09 0.45 -8.65
C PHE A 30 -3.56 0.73 -8.29
N CYS A 31 -3.94 0.60 -7.02
CA CYS A 31 -5.29 0.87 -6.56
C CYS A 31 -5.66 2.37 -6.67
N MET A 32 -4.80 3.25 -6.17
CA MET A 32 -5.08 4.69 -6.14
C MET A 32 -5.14 5.30 -7.54
N TYR A 33 -4.12 5.07 -8.36
CA TYR A 33 -4.05 5.72 -9.67
C TYR A 33 -4.88 4.98 -10.72
N GLY A 34 -5.09 3.67 -10.58
CA GLY A 34 -5.91 2.88 -11.52
C GLY A 34 -7.42 2.98 -11.28
N TYR A 35 -7.85 3.12 -10.02
CA TYR A 35 -9.25 2.93 -9.62
C TYR A 35 -9.85 4.01 -8.70
N ASP A 36 -9.04 4.91 -8.14
CA ASP A 36 -9.54 6.11 -7.43
C ASP A 36 -9.42 7.34 -8.33
N LYS A 37 -8.21 7.67 -8.77
CA LYS A 37 -7.92 8.85 -9.60
C LYS A 37 -8.09 8.61 -11.11
N GLY A 38 -8.04 7.35 -11.55
CA GLY A 38 -8.14 6.97 -12.97
C GLY A 38 -7.05 7.55 -13.88
N LEU A 39 -5.86 7.80 -13.33
CA LEU A 39 -4.71 8.35 -14.06
C LEU A 39 -3.82 7.26 -14.67
N HIS A 40 -3.84 6.05 -14.13
CA HIS A 40 -3.14 4.89 -14.67
C HIS A 40 -4.15 3.91 -15.26
N ALA A 41 -3.72 3.04 -16.18
CA ALA A 41 -4.55 1.95 -16.68
C ALA A 41 -5.14 1.12 -15.51
N PRO A 42 -6.42 0.73 -15.57
CA PRO A 42 -7.36 0.88 -16.69
C PRO A 42 -8.09 2.23 -16.76
N GLY A 43 -7.75 3.21 -15.91
CA GLY A 43 -8.29 4.56 -15.98
C GLY A 43 -9.72 4.67 -15.43
N ARG A 44 -9.99 4.03 -14.29
CA ARG A 44 -11.33 3.99 -13.68
C ARG A 44 -11.43 4.94 -12.51
N CYS A 45 -12.53 5.69 -12.45
CA CYS A 45 -12.84 6.58 -11.35
C CYS A 45 -14.33 6.95 -11.36
N SER A 46 -14.84 7.46 -10.23
CA SER A 46 -16.17 8.09 -10.17
C SER A 46 -16.20 9.37 -11.00
N SER A 47 -17.34 9.68 -11.60
CA SER A 47 -17.57 10.92 -12.36
C SER A 47 -17.37 12.20 -11.54
N THR A 48 -17.46 12.10 -10.21
CA THR A 48 -17.20 13.21 -9.28
C THR A 48 -15.72 13.43 -8.96
N VAL A 49 -14.85 12.49 -9.35
CA VAL A 49 -13.39 12.54 -9.09
C VAL A 49 -12.64 12.94 -10.35
N GLY A 50 -13.00 12.37 -11.50
CA GLY A 50 -12.33 12.65 -12.77
C GLY A 50 -13.18 12.29 -13.99
N ASN A 51 -12.63 12.51 -15.18
CA ASN A 51 -13.30 12.28 -16.46
C ASN A 51 -13.09 10.84 -16.96
N CYS A 52 -13.36 9.84 -16.10
CA CYS A 52 -13.27 8.43 -16.47
C CYS A 52 -14.55 7.95 -17.14
N THR A 53 -14.43 6.99 -18.06
CA THR A 53 -15.58 6.42 -18.78
C THR A 53 -16.42 5.48 -17.92
N ALA A 54 -15.81 4.88 -16.89
CA ALA A 54 -16.45 4.03 -15.91
C ALA A 54 -15.61 3.97 -14.63
N GLY A 55 -16.23 3.50 -13.54
CA GLY A 55 -15.53 3.26 -12.28
C GLY A 55 -16.33 3.69 -11.07
N ASN A 56 -15.82 3.32 -9.90
CA ASN A 56 -16.32 3.80 -8.63
C ASN A 56 -15.16 3.93 -7.64
N SER A 57 -14.70 5.17 -7.46
CA SER A 57 -13.60 5.54 -6.57
C SER A 57 -13.86 5.20 -5.10
N ALA A 58 -15.12 4.98 -4.69
CA ALA A 58 -15.47 4.63 -3.33
C ALA A 58 -15.38 3.13 -3.02
N THR A 59 -15.36 2.26 -4.04
CA THR A 59 -15.42 0.80 -3.86
C THR A 59 -14.32 0.04 -4.58
N GLU A 60 -14.01 0.41 -5.83
CA GLU A 60 -13.07 -0.34 -6.66
C GLU A 60 -11.66 -0.42 -6.09
N PRO A 61 -11.07 0.65 -5.51
CA PRO A 61 -9.74 0.55 -4.89
C PRO A 61 -9.68 -0.55 -3.82
N TYR A 62 -10.75 -0.74 -3.04
CA TYR A 62 -10.82 -1.75 -1.98
C TYR A 62 -11.01 -3.17 -2.53
N ILE A 63 -11.83 -3.33 -3.57
CA ILE A 63 -12.02 -4.61 -4.25
C ILE A 63 -10.71 -5.06 -4.91
N VAL A 64 -10.02 -4.14 -5.58
CA VAL A 64 -8.76 -4.41 -6.26
C VAL A 64 -7.67 -4.75 -5.24
N ALA A 65 -7.49 -3.95 -4.19
CA ALA A 65 -6.51 -4.24 -3.13
C ALA A 65 -6.73 -5.62 -2.50
N HIS A 66 -7.98 -5.99 -2.25
CA HIS A 66 -8.33 -7.29 -1.71
C HIS A 66 -7.91 -8.43 -2.64
N ASN A 67 -8.21 -8.33 -3.94
CA ASN A 67 -7.80 -9.34 -4.91
C ASN A 67 -6.27 -9.41 -5.10
N LEU A 68 -5.56 -8.28 -5.06
CA LEU A 68 -4.10 -8.26 -5.10
C LEU A 68 -3.49 -9.01 -3.90
N LEU A 69 -4.03 -8.80 -2.70
CA LEU A 69 -3.62 -9.53 -1.48
C LEU A 69 -3.88 -11.04 -1.60
N LEU A 70 -5.06 -11.44 -2.08
CA LEU A 70 -5.38 -12.85 -2.29
C LEU A 70 -4.49 -13.51 -3.36
N ALA A 71 -4.22 -12.80 -4.45
CA ALA A 71 -3.35 -13.26 -5.51
C ALA A 71 -1.91 -13.44 -4.99
N HIS A 72 -1.42 -12.47 -4.20
CA HIS A 72 -0.12 -12.55 -3.53
C HIS A 72 -0.01 -13.78 -2.63
N SER A 73 -0.94 -13.98 -1.70
CA SER A 73 -0.87 -15.10 -0.75
C SER A 73 -0.96 -16.46 -1.46
N ALA A 74 -1.79 -16.56 -2.51
CA ALA A 74 -1.86 -17.75 -3.34
C ALA A 74 -0.52 -18.06 -4.03
N VAL A 75 0.13 -17.06 -4.63
CA VAL A 75 1.44 -17.22 -5.27
C VAL A 75 2.52 -17.62 -4.27
N VAL A 76 2.55 -16.98 -3.10
CA VAL A 76 3.52 -17.30 -2.04
C VAL A 76 3.32 -18.74 -1.57
N LYS A 77 2.07 -19.17 -1.37
CA LYS A 77 1.74 -20.55 -1.00
C LYS A 77 2.24 -21.55 -2.04
N ILE A 78 2.04 -21.27 -3.33
CA ILE A 78 2.57 -22.11 -4.42
C ILE A 78 4.09 -22.17 -4.39
N TYR A 79 4.76 -21.02 -4.28
CA TYR A 79 6.22 -20.96 -4.25
C TYR A 79 6.79 -21.76 -3.08
N ARG A 80 6.29 -21.53 -1.86
CA ARG A 80 6.74 -22.22 -0.64
C ARG A 80 6.55 -23.74 -0.71
N THR A 81 5.40 -24.18 -1.22
CA THR A 81 5.04 -25.60 -1.23
C THR A 81 5.69 -26.40 -2.36
N LYS A 82 5.87 -25.81 -3.53
CA LYS A 82 6.34 -26.55 -4.72
C LYS A 82 7.78 -26.24 -5.13
N TYR A 83 8.27 -25.02 -4.87
CA TYR A 83 9.49 -24.51 -5.51
C TYR A 83 10.59 -24.16 -4.52
N GLN A 84 10.27 -23.58 -3.36
CA GLN A 84 11.24 -22.96 -2.47
C GLN A 84 12.30 -23.93 -1.94
N VAL A 85 11.93 -25.15 -1.55
CA VAL A 85 12.90 -26.15 -1.05
C VAL A 85 13.96 -26.49 -2.10
N LYS A 86 13.54 -26.66 -3.36
CA LYS A 86 14.43 -27.01 -4.48
C LYS A 86 15.23 -25.80 -4.97
N GLN A 87 14.56 -24.65 -5.12
CA GLN A 87 15.13 -23.45 -5.73
C GLN A 87 15.92 -22.59 -4.75
N LYS A 88 15.65 -22.71 -3.44
CA LYS A 88 16.33 -22.00 -2.36
C LYS A 88 16.29 -20.47 -2.49
N GLY A 89 15.23 -19.93 -3.08
CA GLY A 89 15.00 -18.48 -3.14
C GLY A 89 14.00 -17.98 -2.09
N SER A 90 13.83 -16.66 -2.03
CA SER A 90 12.91 -15.93 -1.17
C SER A 90 11.84 -15.22 -1.98
N ILE A 91 10.66 -15.05 -1.41
CA ILE A 91 9.54 -14.36 -2.06
C ILE A 91 8.93 -13.28 -1.17
N GLY A 92 8.53 -12.16 -1.77
CA GLY A 92 7.99 -11.01 -1.05
C GLY A 92 7.07 -10.13 -1.90
N MET A 93 6.79 -8.94 -1.37
CA MET A 93 6.04 -7.87 -2.03
C MET A 93 6.81 -6.56 -1.89
N ALA A 94 6.81 -5.73 -2.94
CA ALA A 94 7.37 -4.39 -2.88
C ALA A 94 6.26 -3.38 -2.63
N LEU A 95 6.40 -2.61 -1.56
CA LEU A 95 5.45 -1.62 -1.11
C LEU A 95 6.03 -0.23 -1.33
N VAL A 96 5.31 0.61 -2.06
CA VAL A 96 5.57 2.05 -2.02
C VAL A 96 5.09 2.62 -0.71
N THR A 97 5.98 3.34 -0.04
CA THR A 97 5.70 3.96 1.24
C THR A 97 6.24 5.38 1.22
N ASN A 98 5.34 6.34 1.19
CA ASN A 98 5.69 7.69 1.62
C ASN A 98 5.77 7.68 3.16
N TRP A 99 6.63 8.53 3.71
CA TRP A 99 6.55 8.82 5.14
C TRP A 99 5.64 10.02 5.40
N PHE A 100 5.06 10.08 6.59
CA PHE A 100 4.13 11.13 6.96
C PHE A 100 4.49 11.73 8.31
N VAL A 101 4.54 13.06 8.34
CA VAL A 101 4.75 13.83 9.56
C VAL A 101 3.53 14.73 9.81
N PRO A 102 3.17 15.01 11.08
CA PRO A 102 2.00 15.82 11.36
C PRO A 102 2.20 17.28 10.93
N PHE A 103 1.23 17.85 10.22
CA PHE A 103 1.26 19.26 9.78
C PHE A 103 1.39 20.25 10.95
N LYS A 104 0.79 19.91 12.11
CA LYS A 104 0.93 20.63 13.38
C LYS A 104 1.09 19.61 14.51
N LYS A 105 1.75 19.99 15.61
CA LYS A 105 1.93 19.13 16.80
C LYS A 105 0.64 18.81 17.59
N SER A 106 -0.54 19.21 17.11
CA SER A 106 -1.80 18.96 17.82
C SER A 106 -2.22 17.48 17.72
N LEU A 107 -2.92 17.00 18.75
CA LEU A 107 -3.41 15.61 18.82
C LEU A 107 -4.23 15.21 17.59
N ASN A 108 -5.05 16.11 17.05
CA ASN A 108 -5.86 15.84 15.86
C ASN A 108 -4.99 15.55 14.62
N ASN A 109 -3.89 16.28 14.44
CA ASN A 109 -2.96 16.05 13.33
C ASN A 109 -2.13 14.79 13.52
N GLN A 110 -1.74 14.46 14.76
CA GLN A 110 -1.08 13.18 15.06
C GLN A 110 -2.00 12.00 14.73
N LYS A 111 -3.27 12.05 15.17
CA LYS A 111 -4.28 11.04 14.81
C LYS A 111 -4.51 10.96 13.31
N ALA A 112 -4.58 12.09 12.61
CA ALA A 112 -4.69 12.11 11.15
C ALA A 112 -3.47 11.49 10.46
N THR A 113 -2.27 11.77 10.96
CA THR A 113 -1.02 11.18 10.46
C THR A 113 -1.06 9.66 10.59
N GLN A 114 -1.50 9.13 11.74
CA GLN A 114 -1.63 7.68 11.90
C GLN A 114 -2.67 7.08 10.95
N ARG A 115 -3.80 7.75 10.71
CA ARG A 115 -4.77 7.29 9.70
C ARG A 115 -4.16 7.25 8.30
N VAL A 116 -3.39 8.26 7.91
CA VAL A 116 -2.70 8.27 6.61
C VAL A 116 -1.69 7.12 6.53
N ILE A 117 -0.90 6.89 7.58
CA ILE A 117 0.02 5.74 7.67
C ILE A 117 -0.73 4.42 7.55
N ASP A 118 -1.89 4.28 8.19
CA ASP A 118 -2.71 3.07 8.09
C ASP A 118 -3.20 2.85 6.65
N PHE A 119 -3.61 3.89 5.92
CA PHE A 119 -4.09 3.77 4.53
C PHE A 119 -2.97 3.59 3.49
N TYR A 120 -1.76 4.09 3.76
CA TYR A 120 -0.62 3.99 2.82
C TYR A 120 0.25 2.76 3.09
N ILE A 121 0.54 2.47 4.36
CA ILE A 121 1.41 1.36 4.77
C ILE A 121 0.57 0.19 5.29
N GLY A 122 -0.28 0.47 6.26
CA GLY A 122 -1.08 -0.55 6.95
C GLY A 122 -2.04 -1.31 6.03
N TRP A 123 -2.52 -0.68 4.96
CA TRP A 123 -3.54 -1.27 4.08
C TRP A 123 -3.11 -2.61 3.48
N PHE A 124 -1.81 -2.76 3.18
CA PHE A 124 -1.23 -4.03 2.73
C PHE A 124 -0.46 -4.72 3.86
N LEU A 125 0.24 -3.98 4.72
CA LEU A 125 1.15 -4.58 5.68
C LEU A 125 0.44 -5.20 6.90
N ASP A 126 -0.68 -4.64 7.37
CA ASP A 126 -1.47 -5.27 8.44
C ASP A 126 -2.09 -6.61 7.96
N PRO A 127 -2.68 -6.74 6.74
CA PRO A 127 -3.09 -8.04 6.22
C PRO A 127 -1.95 -9.06 6.14
N LEU A 128 -0.77 -8.67 5.67
CA LEU A 128 0.37 -9.56 5.54
C LEU A 128 0.93 -10.03 6.89
N THR A 129 0.74 -9.27 7.97
CA THR A 129 1.34 -9.56 9.29
C THR A 129 0.34 -10.05 10.32
N LYS A 130 -0.91 -9.59 10.24
CA LYS A 130 -1.98 -9.86 11.20
C LYS A 130 -3.13 -10.65 10.58
N GLY A 131 -3.28 -10.63 9.25
CA GLY A 131 -4.40 -11.27 8.54
C GLY A 131 -5.67 -10.41 8.53
N GLU A 132 -5.57 -9.13 8.84
CA GLU A 132 -6.69 -8.19 8.90
C GLU A 132 -6.28 -6.79 8.44
N TYR A 133 -7.21 -6.01 7.90
CA TYR A 133 -6.97 -4.59 7.58
C TYR A 133 -6.84 -3.74 8.84
N PRO A 134 -6.18 -2.56 8.80
CA PRO A 134 -6.09 -1.65 9.94
C PRO A 134 -7.46 -1.28 10.52
N GLU A 135 -7.53 -1.10 11.84
CA GLU A 135 -8.76 -0.76 12.54
C GLU A 135 -9.38 0.56 12.04
N SER A 136 -8.54 1.58 11.80
CA SER A 136 -8.98 2.87 11.26
C SER A 136 -9.68 2.71 9.90
N MET A 137 -9.15 1.87 9.02
CA MET A 137 -9.76 1.57 7.73
C MET A 137 -11.10 0.86 7.90
N ARG A 138 -11.18 -0.16 8.76
CA ARG A 138 -12.44 -0.87 9.03
C ARG A 138 -13.51 0.06 9.58
N SER A 139 -13.13 0.99 10.45
CA SER A 139 -14.05 1.96 11.06
C SER A 139 -14.53 3.01 10.05
N LEU A 140 -13.64 3.57 9.23
CA LEU A 140 -13.94 4.69 8.34
C LEU A 140 -14.57 4.24 7.01
N VAL A 141 -14.09 3.14 6.45
CA VAL A 141 -14.55 2.62 5.15
C VAL A 141 -15.81 1.76 5.33
N GLY A 142 -15.91 1.04 6.44
CA GLY A 142 -17.06 0.22 6.78
C GLY A 142 -17.31 -0.90 5.76
N ALA A 143 -18.56 -1.03 5.31
CA ALA A 143 -18.99 -2.12 4.43
C ALA A 143 -18.34 -2.11 3.04
N ARG A 144 -17.73 -0.99 2.61
CA ARG A 144 -17.01 -0.91 1.33
C ARG A 144 -15.66 -1.63 1.37
N LEU A 145 -15.12 -1.88 2.57
CA LEU A 145 -13.89 -2.64 2.76
C LEU A 145 -14.24 -4.13 2.85
N PRO A 146 -13.78 -4.97 1.90
CA PRO A 146 -14.06 -6.40 1.95
C PRO A 146 -13.50 -7.05 3.22
N ARG A 147 -14.09 -8.17 3.63
CA ARG A 147 -13.61 -8.95 4.78
C ARG A 147 -12.92 -10.21 4.29
N PHE A 148 -11.78 -10.53 4.90
CA PHE A 148 -11.14 -11.83 4.69
C PHE A 148 -11.95 -12.93 5.38
N THR A 149 -12.12 -14.06 4.71
CA THR A 149 -12.54 -15.28 5.39
C THR A 149 -11.46 -15.75 6.35
N SER A 150 -11.81 -16.63 7.29
CA SER A 150 -10.84 -17.22 8.22
C SER A 150 -9.68 -17.91 7.48
N GLN A 151 -9.93 -18.50 6.32
CA GLN A 151 -8.89 -19.14 5.52
C GLN A 151 -8.00 -18.11 4.82
N GLN A 152 -8.58 -17.09 4.19
CA GLN A 152 -7.81 -16.02 3.54
C GLN A 152 -6.92 -15.27 4.53
N SER A 153 -7.45 -14.97 5.73
CA SER A 153 -6.70 -14.34 6.82
C SER A 153 -5.48 -15.17 7.24
N LYS A 154 -5.65 -16.49 7.37
CA LYS A 154 -4.55 -17.43 7.67
C LYS A 154 -3.51 -17.49 6.55
N ASP A 155 -3.96 -17.58 5.29
CA ASP A 155 -3.05 -17.67 4.14
C ASP A 155 -2.25 -16.36 3.93
N LEU A 156 -2.81 -15.20 4.30
CA LEU A 156 -2.13 -13.91 4.24
C LEU A 156 -1.07 -13.71 5.33
N LYS A 157 -1.33 -14.21 6.54
CA LYS A 157 -0.47 -13.96 7.69
C LYS A 157 0.91 -14.61 7.50
N GLY A 158 1.94 -13.78 7.45
CA GLY A 158 3.32 -14.20 7.20
C GLY A 158 3.59 -14.65 5.76
N SER A 159 2.78 -14.21 4.79
CA SER A 159 2.93 -14.56 3.37
C SER A 159 4.09 -13.83 2.67
N PHE A 160 5.20 -13.60 3.35
CA PHE A 160 6.41 -13.04 2.75
C PHE A 160 7.64 -13.52 3.51
N ASP A 161 8.77 -13.62 2.81
CA ASP A 161 10.10 -13.87 3.38
C ASP A 161 10.88 -12.55 3.57
N PHE A 162 10.54 -11.54 2.76
CA PHE A 162 11.06 -10.18 2.85
C PHE A 162 10.02 -9.15 2.40
N LEU A 163 10.23 -7.89 2.76
CA LEU A 163 9.48 -6.73 2.25
C LEU A 163 10.42 -5.88 1.38
N GLY A 164 9.96 -5.49 0.20
CA GLY A 164 10.58 -4.42 -0.58
C GLY A 164 9.95 -3.08 -0.20
N TYR A 165 10.76 -2.03 -0.05
CA TYR A 165 10.28 -0.66 0.08
C TYR A 165 10.72 0.22 -1.07
N ASN A 166 9.74 0.90 -1.66
CA ASN A 166 9.94 1.98 -2.60
C ASN A 166 9.68 3.30 -1.86
N TYR A 167 10.72 4.09 -1.64
CA TYR A 167 10.65 5.34 -0.88
C TYR A 167 11.12 6.51 -1.70
N TYR A 168 10.29 7.55 -1.80
CA TYR A 168 10.65 8.76 -2.54
C TYR A 168 10.51 10.03 -1.71
N VAL A 169 9.42 10.15 -0.95
CA VAL A 169 9.06 11.42 -0.31
C VAL A 169 8.50 11.24 1.09
N THR A 170 8.69 12.29 1.90
CA THR A 170 7.90 12.51 3.11
C THR A 170 6.89 13.63 2.84
N LEU A 171 5.69 13.51 3.39
CA LEU A 171 4.63 14.51 3.28
C LEU A 171 4.09 14.91 4.66
N PHE A 172 3.55 16.12 4.77
CA PHE A 172 2.77 16.53 5.92
C PHE A 172 1.35 15.96 5.83
N ALA A 173 0.84 15.40 6.92
CA ALA A 173 -0.54 15.01 7.08
C ALA A 173 -1.31 16.04 7.91
N LEU A 174 -2.40 16.57 7.35
CA LEU A 174 -3.28 17.56 7.96
C LEU A 174 -4.63 16.93 8.27
N ASN A 175 -5.10 17.05 9.51
CA ASN A 175 -6.45 16.61 9.87
C ASN A 175 -7.51 17.41 9.09
N ASN A 176 -8.34 16.70 8.33
CA ASN A 176 -9.42 17.29 7.54
C ASN A 176 -10.73 16.53 7.79
N PRO A 177 -11.48 16.88 8.85
CA PRO A 177 -12.78 16.31 9.14
C PRO A 177 -13.80 16.95 8.20
N SER A 178 -13.71 16.66 6.90
CA SER A 178 -14.72 17.09 5.94
C SER A 178 -16.00 16.26 6.15
N PRO A 179 -17.20 16.88 6.08
CA PRO A 179 -18.45 16.15 6.17
C PRO A 179 -18.51 15.15 5.01
N ILE A 180 -18.83 13.89 5.33
CA ILE A 180 -18.99 12.84 4.33
C ILE A 180 -20.17 13.25 3.45
N ASN A 181 -19.90 13.58 2.19
CA ASN A 181 -20.93 13.72 1.18
C ASN A 181 -21.13 12.33 0.55
N PRO A 182 -22.26 11.64 0.79
CA PRO A 182 -22.50 10.32 0.23
C PRO A 182 -22.42 10.28 -1.30
N ASN A 183 -22.66 11.42 -1.96
CA ASN A 183 -22.61 11.54 -3.41
C ASN A 183 -21.20 11.84 -3.95
N LYS A 184 -20.19 12.02 -3.09
CA LYS A 184 -18.80 12.30 -3.47
C LYS A 184 -17.82 11.43 -2.69
N MET A 185 -18.16 10.17 -2.44
CA MET A 185 -17.25 9.23 -1.77
C MET A 185 -16.11 8.82 -2.71
N ALA A 186 -14.91 8.69 -2.15
CA ALA A 186 -13.70 8.24 -2.85
C ALA A 186 -12.69 7.72 -1.82
N PHE A 187 -11.84 6.77 -2.20
CA PHE A 187 -10.75 6.25 -1.36
C PHE A 187 -9.91 7.39 -0.75
N SER A 188 -9.50 8.35 -1.58
CA SER A 188 -8.70 9.51 -1.16
C SER A 188 -9.35 10.37 -0.06
N LEU A 189 -10.67 10.31 0.10
CA LEU A 189 -11.41 11.09 1.10
C LEU A 189 -11.64 10.33 2.41
N ASP A 190 -11.57 8.99 2.38
CA ASP A 190 -11.90 8.12 3.53
C ASP A 190 -10.91 8.28 4.71
N THR A 191 -9.73 8.83 4.46
CA THR A 191 -8.72 9.09 5.50
C THR A 191 -9.10 10.24 6.45
N HIS A 192 -10.02 11.12 6.04
CA HIS A 192 -10.29 12.41 6.71
C HIS A 192 -8.99 13.19 7.00
N ALA A 193 -8.07 13.17 6.04
CA ALA A 193 -6.79 13.84 6.12
C ALA A 193 -6.34 14.31 4.73
N ASN A 194 -5.65 15.44 4.68
CA ASN A 194 -4.99 15.90 3.46
C ASN A 194 -3.48 15.66 3.61
N VAL A 195 -2.80 15.41 2.49
CA VAL A 195 -1.35 15.31 2.43
C VAL A 195 -0.78 16.45 1.59
N THR A 196 0.36 17.02 2.01
CA THR A 196 1.02 18.13 1.31
C THR A 196 2.53 18.10 1.52
N SER A 197 3.30 18.60 0.55
CA SER A 197 4.76 18.72 0.64
C SER A 197 5.23 20.07 1.22
N THR A 198 4.30 20.98 1.54
CA THR A 198 4.63 22.35 1.98
C THR A 198 3.76 22.84 3.16
N ILE A 199 4.35 23.67 4.02
CA ILE A 199 3.67 24.48 5.04
C ILE A 199 3.99 25.95 4.79
N ASN A 200 2.97 26.79 4.60
CA ASN A 200 3.13 28.23 4.36
C ASN A 200 4.16 28.57 3.26
N GLY A 201 4.18 27.78 2.18
CA GLY A 201 5.13 27.93 1.07
C GLY A 201 6.51 27.33 1.30
N VAL A 202 6.82 26.88 2.52
CA VAL A 202 8.08 26.21 2.86
C VAL A 202 7.92 24.71 2.64
N SER A 203 8.79 24.12 1.82
CA SER A 203 8.77 22.69 1.55
C SER A 203 9.38 21.88 2.68
N ILE A 204 8.95 20.62 2.82
CA ILE A 204 9.45 19.68 3.83
C ILE A 204 10.93 19.31 3.64
N GLY A 205 11.42 19.39 2.41
CA GLY A 205 12.75 18.93 2.02
C GLY A 205 13.36 19.78 0.90
N ALA A 206 14.59 19.46 0.54
CA ALA A 206 15.31 20.15 -0.53
C ALA A 206 14.67 19.88 -1.90
N ASP A 207 14.82 20.83 -2.83
CA ASP A 207 14.38 20.67 -4.22
C ASP A 207 15.40 19.83 -4.99
N GLU A 208 14.93 18.75 -5.62
CA GLU A 208 15.75 17.80 -6.40
C GLU A 208 15.57 18.01 -7.91
N GLY A 209 14.94 19.09 -8.35
CA GLY A 209 14.75 19.38 -9.79
C GLY A 209 13.66 18.55 -10.49
N VAL A 210 13.05 17.60 -9.80
CA VAL A 210 11.84 16.89 -10.23
C VAL A 210 10.63 17.51 -9.54
N SER A 211 9.70 18.06 -10.33
CA SER A 211 8.53 18.75 -9.80
C SER A 211 7.71 17.82 -8.90
N SER A 212 7.43 18.26 -7.66
CA SER A 212 6.68 17.57 -6.61
C SER A 212 7.46 16.66 -5.66
N PHE A 213 8.72 16.29 -5.97
CA PHE A 213 9.54 15.46 -5.07
C PHE A 213 10.53 16.32 -4.29
N ARG A 214 10.72 15.95 -3.03
CA ARG A 214 11.51 16.71 -2.06
C ARG A 214 12.33 15.73 -1.24
N SER A 215 13.64 15.94 -1.23
CA SER A 215 14.55 15.05 -0.52
C SER A 215 14.38 15.18 0.98
N TYR A 216 14.11 14.04 1.62
CA TYR A 216 13.96 13.92 3.05
C TYR A 216 14.45 12.54 3.51
N PRO A 217 15.78 12.30 3.56
CA PRO A 217 16.34 10.96 3.80
C PRO A 217 15.94 10.37 5.16
N TYR A 218 15.67 11.23 6.15
CA TYR A 218 15.23 10.79 7.47
C TYR A 218 13.87 10.06 7.44
N GLY A 219 13.02 10.29 6.43
CA GLY A 219 11.76 9.57 6.27
C GLY A 219 11.95 8.08 5.96
N LEU A 220 13.01 7.71 5.23
CA LEU A 220 13.35 6.31 5.01
C LEU A 220 13.73 5.61 6.31
N TRP A 221 14.52 6.27 7.16
CA TRP A 221 14.86 5.77 8.49
C TRP A 221 13.62 5.55 9.34
N GLU A 222 12.69 6.51 9.33
CA GLU A 222 11.42 6.39 10.06
C GLU A 222 10.57 5.21 9.57
N ILE A 223 10.49 4.96 8.26
CA ILE A 223 9.76 3.81 7.71
C ILE A 223 10.38 2.49 8.19
N VAL A 224 11.71 2.34 8.06
CA VAL A 224 12.40 1.13 8.51
C VAL A 224 12.23 0.93 10.02
N ASN A 225 12.34 2.01 10.80
CA ASN A 225 12.20 1.97 12.25
C ASN A 225 10.76 1.67 12.69
N TYR A 226 9.77 2.29 12.04
CA TYR A 226 8.34 2.01 12.25
C TYR A 226 8.04 0.55 11.96
N THR A 227 8.51 0.04 10.83
CA THR A 227 8.28 -1.34 10.41
C THR A 227 8.93 -2.34 11.34
N LYS A 228 10.15 -2.04 11.78
CA LYS A 228 10.86 -2.84 12.80
C LYS A 228 10.02 -3.03 14.06
N HIS A 229 9.50 -1.94 14.63
CA HIS A 229 8.79 -1.98 15.91
C HIS A 229 7.36 -2.52 15.78
N ARG A 230 6.67 -2.22 14.69
CA ARG A 230 5.26 -2.60 14.51
C ARG A 230 5.05 -4.00 13.94
N TYR A 231 5.96 -4.46 13.09
CA TYR A 231 5.77 -5.65 12.26
C TYR A 231 6.79 -6.76 12.53
N ASN A 232 7.33 -6.81 13.74
CA ASN A 232 8.26 -7.84 14.20
C ASN A 232 9.56 -7.91 13.39
N ASN A 233 10.10 -6.75 13.03
CA ASN A 233 11.42 -6.61 12.38
C ASN A 233 11.68 -7.58 11.21
N PRO A 234 10.84 -7.52 10.15
CA PRO A 234 11.02 -8.38 8.99
C PRO A 234 12.29 -8.01 8.21
N THR A 235 12.78 -8.93 7.38
CA THR A 235 13.82 -8.63 6.38
C THR A 235 13.29 -7.57 5.40
N ILE A 236 14.04 -6.49 5.23
CA ILE A 236 13.68 -5.36 4.36
C ILE A 236 14.75 -5.18 3.29
N TYR A 237 14.32 -4.95 2.05
CA TYR A 237 15.14 -4.46 0.95
C TYR A 237 14.61 -3.09 0.51
N ILE A 238 15.48 -2.14 0.23
CA ILE A 238 15.08 -0.91 -0.47
C ILE A 238 15.09 -1.25 -1.96
N THR A 239 13.92 -1.29 -2.57
CA THR A 239 13.73 -1.75 -3.95
C THR A 239 13.67 -0.59 -4.94
N GLU A 240 13.25 0.61 -4.51
CA GLU A 240 13.31 1.85 -5.29
C GLU A 240 13.57 3.06 -4.35
N THR A 241 14.38 4.03 -4.79
CA THR A 241 14.67 5.29 -4.07
C THR A 241 15.07 6.43 -5.01
#